data_AF-A0A8J6GHV9-F1
#
_entry.id   AF-A0A8J6GHV9-F1
#
_cell.length_a   1.000
_cell.length_b   1.000
_cell.length_c   1.000
_cell.angle_alpha   90.00
_cell.angle_beta   90.00
_cell.angle_gamma   90.00
#
_symmetry.space_group_name_H-M   'P 1'
#
loop_
_entity.id
_entity.type
_entity.pdbx_description
1 polymer ?
#
loop_
_entity_poly.entity_id
_entity_poly.type
_entity_poly.pdbx_seq_one_letter_code
_entity_poly.pdbx_strand_id
1 'polypeptide(L)'
;MVEMVVEMEMVEMMVEMVVEMVAMVEMVVEMVVEMEMVEMMVEMVVAMMVEMMVEMVAMVEMVVEMMVEMVVEMMVAMMVEMMVAMMVEMVAMMVEMMVEMVEMMEMMVEMVLEMVLEMVEMMVEMVETMVEMATNTRESGKASSSLGLQDFDLLRVIGRGSYAKVLLVRLKKTDRIYAMKVVKKELVNDDEDIDWVQTEKHVFEQASNHPFLVGLHSCFQTESRLFFVIEYVNGGDLMFHMQRQRKLPEEHARFYSAEISLALNYLHERGIIYRDLKLDNVLLDSEGHIKLTDYGMCKVREPSGSSRLSTE
;
A
#
# COMPACT_ATOMS: atom_id res chain seq x y z
N MET A 1 121.52 -54.53 41.26
CA MET A 1 120.63 -55.12 42.29
C MET A 1 119.75 -54.03 42.90
N VAL A 2 120.32 -52.96 43.48
CA VAL A 2 119.54 -51.81 44.01
C VAL A 2 118.68 -51.11 42.93
N GLU A 3 119.26 -50.84 41.75
CA GLU A 3 118.55 -50.18 40.63
C GLU A 3 117.34 -50.99 40.14
N MET A 4 117.48 -52.32 40.07
CA MET A 4 116.42 -53.28 39.71
C MET A 4 115.28 -53.34 40.75
N VAL A 5 115.61 -53.18 42.05
CA VAL A 5 114.61 -53.17 43.13
C VAL A 5 113.81 -51.88 43.07
N VAL A 6 114.47 -50.75 42.82
CA VAL A 6 113.81 -49.45 42.65
C VAL A 6 112.91 -49.44 41.40
N GLU A 7 113.34 -50.07 40.30
CA GLU A 7 112.49 -50.26 39.12
C GLU A 7 111.29 -51.18 39.41
N MET A 8 111.46 -52.27 40.17
CA MET A 8 110.36 -53.15 40.57
C MET A 8 109.35 -52.44 41.49
N GLU A 9 109.82 -51.69 42.49
CA GLU A 9 108.97 -50.89 43.38
C GLU A 9 108.22 -49.80 42.61
N MET A 10 108.87 -49.16 41.62
CA MET A 10 108.19 -48.22 40.72
C MET A 10 107.13 -48.91 39.86
N VAL A 11 107.41 -50.10 39.32
CA VAL A 11 106.43 -50.86 38.53
C VAL A 11 105.25 -51.31 39.38
N GLU A 12 105.49 -51.75 40.62
CA GLU A 12 104.44 -52.16 41.56
C GLU A 12 103.54 -50.96 41.92
N MET A 13 104.14 -49.80 42.22
CA MET A 13 103.41 -48.56 42.47
C MET A 13 102.62 -48.09 41.24
N MET A 14 103.18 -48.23 40.03
CA MET A 14 102.47 -47.92 38.78
C MET A 14 101.32 -48.91 38.53
N VAL A 15 101.47 -50.18 38.86
CA VAL A 15 100.41 -51.19 38.75
C VAL A 15 99.28 -50.91 39.74
N GLU A 16 99.60 -50.60 41.01
CA GLU A 16 98.59 -50.21 42.00
C GLU A 16 97.82 -48.95 41.56
N MET A 17 98.53 -47.93 41.07
CA MET A 17 97.91 -46.71 40.54
C MET A 17 96.98 -47.02 39.34
N VAL A 18 97.38 -47.92 38.44
CA VAL A 18 96.53 -48.33 37.31
C VAL A 18 95.31 -49.12 37.78
N VAL A 19 95.44 -49.99 38.77
CA VAL A 19 94.31 -50.74 39.36
C VAL A 19 93.31 -49.79 40.02
N GLU A 20 93.78 -48.79 40.78
CA GLU A 20 92.90 -47.76 41.35
C GLU A 20 92.21 -46.92 40.27
N MET A 21 92.93 -46.55 39.20
CA MET A 21 92.33 -45.83 38.07
C MET A 21 91.26 -46.65 37.35
N VAL A 22 91.47 -47.95 37.15
CA VAL A 22 90.46 -48.84 36.54
C VAL A 22 89.23 -48.96 37.44
N ALA A 23 89.42 -49.11 38.76
CA ALA A 23 88.31 -49.15 39.71
C ALA A 23 87.50 -47.84 39.73
N MET A 24 88.15 -46.68 39.63
CA MET A 24 87.45 -45.40 39.45
C MET A 24 86.67 -45.36 38.13
N VAL A 25 87.25 -45.84 37.04
CA VAL A 25 86.58 -45.87 35.73
C VAL A 25 85.36 -46.80 35.75
N GLU A 26 85.46 -48.00 36.34
CA GLU A 26 84.32 -48.92 36.47
C GLU A 26 83.20 -48.33 37.31
N MET A 27 83.53 -47.69 38.44
CA MET A 27 82.55 -46.98 39.27
C MET A 27 81.86 -45.84 38.50
N VAL A 28 82.63 -45.06 37.75
CA VAL A 28 82.08 -43.99 36.90
C VAL A 28 81.18 -44.58 35.80
N VAL A 29 81.55 -45.72 35.20
CA VAL A 29 80.73 -46.40 34.19
C VAL A 29 79.42 -46.92 34.77
N GLU A 30 79.42 -47.58 35.93
CA GLU A 30 78.18 -48.03 36.60
C GLU A 30 77.26 -46.85 36.95
N MET A 31 77.83 -45.77 37.50
CA MET A 31 77.07 -44.55 37.78
C MET A 31 76.44 -43.93 36.52
N VAL A 32 77.16 -43.94 35.40
CA VAL A 32 76.64 -43.46 34.10
C VAL A 32 75.47 -44.33 33.62
N VAL A 33 75.57 -45.65 33.73
CA VAL A 33 74.49 -46.59 33.34
C VAL A 33 73.23 -46.41 34.21
N GLU A 34 73.39 -46.23 35.53
CA GLU A 34 72.24 -45.92 36.40
C GLU A 34 71.58 -44.59 36.04
N MET A 35 72.38 -43.56 35.73
CA MET A 35 71.86 -42.28 35.25
C MET A 35 71.08 -42.43 33.94
N GLU A 36 71.58 -43.20 32.98
CA GLU A 36 70.87 -43.50 31.71
C GLU A 36 69.54 -44.22 31.95
N MET A 37 69.47 -45.18 32.90
CA MET A 37 68.22 -45.86 33.25
C MET A 37 67.20 -44.92 33.89
N VAL A 38 67.64 -44.02 34.77
CA VAL A 38 66.77 -43.00 35.37
C VAL A 38 66.25 -42.04 34.30
N GLU A 39 67.09 -41.63 33.36
CA GLU A 39 66.71 -40.78 32.23
C GLU A 39 65.62 -41.46 31.38
N MET A 40 65.81 -42.73 30.99
CA MET A 40 64.78 -43.50 30.25
C MET A 40 63.47 -43.65 31.03
N MET A 41 63.52 -43.87 32.34
CA MET A 41 62.31 -43.95 33.17
C MET A 41 61.57 -42.60 33.22
N VAL A 42 62.30 -41.50 33.34
CA VAL A 42 61.72 -40.14 33.29
C VAL A 42 61.10 -39.89 31.92
N GLU A 43 61.79 -40.22 30.83
CA GLU A 43 61.24 -40.08 29.46
C GLU A 43 59.96 -40.89 29.27
N MET A 44 59.91 -42.14 29.75
CA MET A 44 58.72 -42.99 29.65
C MET A 44 57.54 -42.44 30.46
N VAL A 45 57.78 -41.98 31.69
CA VAL A 45 56.73 -41.35 32.52
C VAL A 45 56.25 -40.05 31.87
N VAL A 46 57.15 -39.22 31.35
CA VAL A 46 56.79 -38.00 30.62
C VAL A 46 55.98 -38.34 29.38
N ALA A 47 56.37 -39.34 28.59
CA ALA A 47 55.63 -39.77 27.41
C ALA A 47 54.20 -40.24 27.77
N MET A 48 54.06 -41.06 28.81
CA MET A 48 52.74 -41.49 29.30
C MET A 48 51.89 -40.31 29.80
N MET A 49 52.49 -39.38 30.54
CA MET A 49 51.79 -38.17 30.99
C MET A 49 51.36 -37.30 29.81
N VAL A 50 52.21 -37.14 28.80
CA VAL A 50 51.88 -36.38 27.58
C VAL A 50 50.75 -37.06 26.81
N GLU A 51 50.79 -38.39 26.64
CA GLU A 51 49.73 -39.14 25.97
C GLU A 51 48.38 -38.99 26.70
N MET A 52 48.37 -39.15 28.03
CA MET A 52 47.17 -38.90 28.85
C MET A 52 46.66 -37.45 28.73
N MET A 53 47.56 -36.46 28.70
CA MET A 53 47.19 -35.06 28.53
C MET A 53 46.59 -34.81 27.14
N VAL A 54 47.13 -35.42 26.09
CA VAL A 54 46.58 -35.32 24.73
C VAL A 54 45.18 -35.94 24.65
N GLU A 55 44.97 -37.12 25.24
CA GLU A 55 43.63 -37.74 25.31
C GLU A 55 42.64 -36.86 26.08
N MET A 56 43.04 -36.29 27.21
CA MET A 56 42.19 -35.39 28.00
C MET A 56 41.83 -34.13 27.21
N VAL A 57 42.78 -33.53 26.48
CA VAL A 57 42.51 -32.37 25.61
C VAL A 57 41.53 -32.75 24.50
N ALA A 58 41.71 -33.90 23.85
CA ALA A 58 40.80 -34.38 22.80
C ALA A 58 39.37 -34.60 23.34
N MET A 59 39.22 -35.13 24.56
CA MET A 59 37.90 -35.25 25.20
C MET A 59 37.28 -33.88 25.46
N VAL A 60 38.05 -32.92 25.95
CA VAL A 60 37.56 -31.55 26.20
C VAL A 60 37.14 -30.88 24.89
N GLU A 61 37.94 -30.99 23.84
CA GLU A 61 37.60 -30.47 22.50
C GLU A 61 36.30 -31.08 21.98
N MET A 62 36.15 -32.40 22.07
CA MET A 62 34.92 -33.09 21.64
C MET A 62 33.69 -32.60 22.42
N VAL A 63 33.80 -32.44 23.75
CA VAL A 63 32.70 -31.92 24.56
C VAL A 63 32.37 -30.47 24.18
N VAL A 64 33.38 -29.64 23.95
CA VAL A 64 33.17 -28.25 23.51
C VAL A 64 32.49 -28.20 22.15
N GLU A 65 32.94 -29.00 21.18
CA GLU A 65 32.31 -29.09 19.85
C GLU A 65 30.85 -29.49 19.95
N MET A 66 30.53 -30.55 20.71
CA MET A 66 29.15 -30.99 20.93
C MET A 66 28.30 -29.90 21.61
N MET A 67 28.85 -29.19 22.60
CA MET A 67 28.15 -28.09 23.26
C MET A 67 27.88 -26.93 22.30
N VAL A 68 28.86 -26.57 21.45
CA VAL A 68 28.70 -25.52 20.45
C VAL A 68 27.64 -25.92 19.41
N GLU A 69 27.70 -27.15 18.89
CA GLU A 69 26.73 -27.66 17.92
C GLU A 69 25.31 -27.62 18.48
N MET A 70 25.10 -28.14 19.70
CA MET A 70 23.80 -28.11 20.37
C MET A 70 23.28 -26.68 20.58
N VAL A 71 24.15 -25.74 20.98
CA VAL A 71 23.75 -24.33 21.15
C VAL A 71 23.38 -23.71 19.81
N VAL A 72 24.14 -23.96 18.75
CA VAL A 72 23.86 -23.45 17.40
C VAL A 72 22.53 -24.01 16.88
N GLU A 73 22.30 -25.32 17.01
CA GLU A 73 21.04 -25.94 16.59
C GLU A 73 19.85 -25.32 17.33
N MET A 74 19.95 -25.14 18.65
CA MET A 74 18.89 -24.56 19.46
C MET A 74 18.63 -23.09 19.09
N MET A 75 19.68 -22.31 18.84
CA MET A 75 19.55 -20.92 18.36
C MET A 75 18.89 -20.85 16.99
N VAL A 76 19.30 -21.70 16.04
CA VAL A 76 18.70 -21.77 14.70
C VAL A 76 17.24 -22.17 14.79
N ALA A 77 16.89 -23.18 15.58
CA ALA A 77 15.52 -23.61 15.78
C ALA A 77 14.64 -22.47 16.32
N MET A 78 15.10 -21.77 17.37
CA MET A 78 14.39 -20.60 17.92
C MET A 78 14.23 -19.48 16.90
N MET A 79 15.27 -19.17 16.12
CA MET A 79 15.20 -18.15 15.07
C MET A 79 14.17 -18.52 14.00
N VAL A 80 14.16 -19.78 13.55
CA VAL A 80 13.20 -20.28 12.56
C VAL A 80 11.78 -20.23 13.11
N GLU A 81 11.56 -20.68 14.34
CA GLU A 81 10.23 -20.62 14.98
C GLU A 81 9.71 -19.18 15.08
N MET A 82 10.55 -18.24 15.52
CA MET A 82 10.17 -16.82 15.58
C MET A 82 9.89 -16.24 14.20
N MET A 83 10.71 -16.55 13.19
CA MET A 83 10.47 -16.10 11.81
C MET A 83 9.17 -16.65 11.26
N VAL A 84 8.89 -17.94 11.46
CA VAL A 84 7.63 -18.57 11.02
C VAL A 84 6.45 -17.94 11.75
N ALA A 85 6.53 -17.74 13.06
CA ALA A 85 5.46 -17.09 13.83
C ALA A 85 5.16 -15.68 13.29
N MET A 86 6.18 -14.86 13.06
CA MET A 86 6.02 -13.53 12.46
C MET A 86 5.41 -13.58 11.06
N MET A 87 5.83 -14.53 10.21
CA MET A 87 5.26 -14.71 8.88
C MET A 87 3.78 -15.10 8.95
N VAL A 88 3.42 -16.01 9.87
CA VAL A 88 2.04 -16.43 10.08
C VAL A 88 1.17 -15.26 10.58
N GLU A 89 1.65 -14.47 11.53
CA GLU A 89 0.95 -13.27 12.00
C GLU A 89 0.76 -12.23 10.87
N MET A 90 1.79 -12.00 10.06
CA MET A 90 1.69 -11.09 8.93
C MET A 90 0.66 -11.58 7.90
N VAL A 91 0.66 -12.87 7.58
CA VAL A 91 -0.34 -13.47 6.68
C VAL A 91 -1.73 -13.38 7.29
N ALA A 92 -1.88 -13.63 8.60
CA ALA A 92 -3.17 -13.51 9.29
C ALA A 92 -3.71 -12.08 9.21
N MET A 93 -2.88 -11.06 9.48
CA MET A 93 -3.27 -9.66 9.31
C MET A 93 -3.66 -9.32 7.86
N MET A 94 -2.92 -9.82 6.88
CA MET A 94 -3.28 -9.63 5.47
C MET A 94 -4.64 -10.25 5.14
N VAL A 95 -4.91 -11.46 5.64
CA VAL A 95 -6.19 -12.15 5.43
C VAL A 95 -7.32 -11.38 6.12
N GLU A 96 -7.14 -10.93 7.36
CA GLU A 96 -8.14 -10.10 8.06
C GLU A 96 -8.46 -8.82 7.27
N MET A 97 -7.44 -8.10 6.80
CA MET A 97 -7.64 -6.92 5.96
C MET A 97 -8.38 -7.25 4.65
N MET A 98 -8.08 -8.39 4.02
CA MET A 98 -8.79 -8.84 2.82
C MET A 98 -10.26 -9.17 3.11
N VAL A 99 -10.55 -9.80 4.26
CA VAL A 99 -11.92 -10.09 4.69
C VAL A 99 -12.68 -8.78 4.93
N GLU A 100 -12.11 -7.82 5.66
CA GLU A 100 -12.73 -6.50 5.88
C GLU A 100 -13.01 -5.77 4.55
N MET A 101 -12.09 -5.88 3.59
CA MET A 101 -12.29 -5.30 2.25
C MET A 101 -13.46 -5.97 1.51
N VAL A 102 -13.59 -7.30 1.60
CA VAL A 102 -14.70 -8.04 1.00
C VAL A 102 -16.02 -7.67 1.67
N GLU A 103 -16.07 -7.61 3.01
CA GLU A 103 -17.27 -7.19 3.75
C GLU A 103 -17.68 -5.76 3.38
N MET A 104 -16.71 -4.85 3.21
CA MET A 104 -16.98 -3.49 2.75
C MET A 104 -17.55 -3.47 1.32
N MET A 105 -17.01 -4.30 0.43
CA MET A 105 -17.55 -4.45 -0.93
C MET A 105 -18.96 -5.04 -0.92
N GLU A 106 -19.25 -6.03 -0.05
CA GLU A 106 -20.59 -6.60 0.09
C GLU A 106 -21.59 -5.56 0.59
N MET A 107 -21.25 -4.79 1.63
CA MET A 107 -22.08 -3.68 2.12
C MET A 107 -22.32 -2.63 1.03
N MET A 108 -21.30 -2.28 0.23
CA MET A 108 -21.47 -1.38 -0.90
C MET A 108 -22.43 -1.93 -1.95
N VAL A 109 -22.35 -3.23 -2.27
CA VAL A 109 -23.26 -3.87 -3.24
C VAL A 109 -24.68 -3.87 -2.70
N GLU A 110 -24.88 -4.17 -1.42
CA GLU A 110 -26.21 -4.12 -0.78
C GLU A 110 -26.81 -2.71 -0.83
N MET A 111 -26.03 -1.68 -0.47
CA MET A 111 -26.47 -0.29 -0.58
C MET A 111 -26.84 0.09 -2.02
N VAL A 112 -26.04 -0.31 -3.01
CA VAL A 112 -26.33 -0.03 -4.42
C VAL A 112 -27.61 -0.75 -4.86
N LEU A 113 -27.80 -2.00 -4.44
CA LEU A 113 -29.02 -2.76 -4.74
C LEU A 113 -30.24 -2.09 -4.12
N GLU A 114 -30.16 -1.64 -2.86
CA GLU A 114 -31.25 -0.94 -2.16
C GLU A 114 -31.60 0.37 -2.87
N MET A 115 -30.60 1.18 -3.23
CA MET A 115 -30.81 2.40 -4.01
C MET A 115 -31.44 2.14 -5.38
N VAL A 116 -31.01 1.10 -6.09
CA VAL A 116 -31.60 0.71 -7.38
C VAL A 116 -33.04 0.25 -7.20
N LEU A 117 -33.32 -0.49 -6.12
CA LEU A 117 -34.65 -0.99 -5.82
C LEU A 117 -35.61 0.17 -5.54
N GLU A 118 -35.22 1.13 -4.69
CA GLU A 118 -35.97 2.37 -4.45
C GLU A 118 -36.21 3.16 -5.75
N MET A 119 -35.18 3.27 -6.60
CA MET A 119 -35.31 3.96 -7.89
C MET A 119 -36.32 3.26 -8.82
N VAL A 120 -36.28 1.92 -8.87
CA VAL A 120 -37.23 1.13 -9.66
C VAL A 120 -38.64 1.24 -9.10
N GLU A 121 -38.81 1.19 -7.77
CA GLU A 121 -40.12 1.39 -7.12
C GLU A 121 -40.70 2.76 -7.46
N MET A 122 -39.91 3.84 -7.36
CA MET A 122 -40.33 5.16 -7.79
C MET A 122 -40.69 5.22 -9.28
N MET A 123 -39.93 4.55 -10.15
CA MET A 123 -40.24 4.49 -11.58
C MET A 123 -41.56 3.75 -11.85
N VAL A 124 -41.81 2.65 -11.14
CA VAL A 124 -43.06 1.90 -11.24
C VAL A 124 -44.23 2.77 -10.77
N GLU A 125 -44.14 3.40 -9.60
CA GLU A 125 -45.17 4.33 -9.11
C GLU A 125 -45.43 5.47 -10.10
N MET A 126 -44.37 6.04 -10.69
CA MET A 126 -44.49 7.08 -11.70
C MET A 126 -45.22 6.57 -12.96
N VAL A 127 -44.89 5.36 -13.43
CA VAL A 127 -45.54 4.75 -14.61
C VAL A 127 -47.00 4.44 -14.31
N GLU A 128 -47.32 3.89 -13.14
CA GLU A 128 -48.69 3.64 -12.68
C GLU A 128 -49.49 4.93 -12.65
N THR A 129 -48.91 5.99 -12.09
CA THR A 129 -49.51 7.34 -12.06
C THR A 129 -49.71 7.88 -13.48
N MET A 130 -48.75 7.71 -14.39
CA MET A 130 -48.89 8.14 -15.79
C MET A 130 -49.96 7.35 -16.55
N VAL A 131 -50.11 6.05 -16.28
CA VAL A 131 -51.17 5.21 -16.86
C VAL A 131 -52.54 5.63 -16.33
N GLU A 132 -52.66 5.95 -15.05
CA GLU A 132 -53.88 6.48 -14.44
C GLU A 132 -54.25 7.87 -15.03
N MET A 133 -53.25 8.74 -15.25
CA MET A 133 -53.45 10.01 -15.95
C MET A 133 -53.82 9.81 -17.43
N ALA A 134 -53.23 8.83 -18.12
CA ALA A 134 -53.51 8.54 -19.52
C ALA A 134 -54.92 7.95 -19.73
N THR A 135 -55.45 7.18 -18.77
CA THR A 135 -56.84 6.71 -18.80
C THR A 135 -57.85 7.83 -18.54
N ASN A 136 -57.47 8.85 -17.77
CA ASN A 136 -58.28 10.06 -17.55
C ASN A 136 -58.14 11.13 -18.65
N THR A 137 -57.12 11.04 -19.51
CA THR A 137 -56.81 12.06 -20.53
C THR A 137 -56.96 11.51 -21.94
N ARG A 138 -58.16 11.03 -22.31
CA ARG A 138 -58.58 10.97 -23.71
C ARG A 138 -59.08 12.35 -24.16
N GLU A 139 -58.18 13.33 -24.13
CA GLU A 139 -58.24 14.56 -24.94
C GLU A 139 -57.03 15.43 -24.59
N SER A 140 -55.96 15.28 -25.36
CA SER A 140 -55.07 16.34 -25.86
C SER A 140 -53.68 15.75 -26.12
N GLY A 141 -53.44 15.35 -27.36
CA GLY A 141 -52.08 15.18 -27.84
C GLY A 141 -51.40 16.54 -27.89
N LYS A 142 -50.28 16.71 -27.19
CA LYS A 142 -49.34 17.80 -27.45
C LYS A 142 -47.90 17.37 -27.24
N ALA A 143 -47.09 17.74 -28.24
CA ALA A 143 -45.68 17.49 -28.37
C ALA A 143 -44.88 17.88 -27.12
N SER A 144 -43.87 17.08 -26.79
CA SER A 144 -42.80 17.43 -25.85
C SER A 144 -42.18 18.78 -26.21
N SER A 145 -42.62 19.85 -25.56
CA SER A 145 -42.00 21.16 -25.64
C SER A 145 -40.65 21.10 -24.92
N SER A 146 -39.55 21.26 -25.65
CA SER A 146 -38.21 21.37 -25.05
C SER A 146 -38.14 22.60 -24.13
N LEU A 147 -37.61 22.44 -22.93
CA LEU A 147 -37.41 23.53 -21.97
C LEU A 147 -36.51 24.63 -22.56
N GLY A 148 -36.86 25.88 -22.29
CA GLY A 148 -36.08 27.07 -22.67
C GLY A 148 -35.89 28.03 -21.50
N LEU A 149 -35.13 29.11 -21.72
CA LEU A 149 -34.79 30.09 -20.67
C LEU A 149 -36.03 30.73 -20.03
N GLN A 150 -37.11 30.89 -20.79
CA GLN A 150 -38.39 31.45 -20.35
C GLN A 150 -39.08 30.61 -19.27
N ASP A 151 -38.75 29.33 -19.16
CA ASP A 151 -39.34 28.40 -18.19
C ASP A 151 -38.72 28.54 -16.80
N PHE A 152 -37.66 29.36 -16.67
CA PHE A 152 -36.92 29.54 -15.43
C PHE A 152 -37.01 30.99 -14.92
N ASP A 153 -37.12 31.13 -13.60
CA ASP A 153 -36.85 32.39 -12.90
C ASP A 153 -35.38 32.43 -12.48
N LEU A 154 -34.67 33.48 -12.92
CA LEU A 154 -33.26 33.69 -12.60
C LEU A 154 -33.17 34.40 -11.24
N LEU A 155 -32.64 33.73 -10.22
CA LEU A 155 -32.62 34.24 -8.86
C LEU A 155 -31.35 35.03 -8.54
N ARG A 156 -30.17 34.38 -8.61
CA ARG A 156 -28.88 35.02 -8.30
C ARG A 156 -27.72 34.32 -8.97
N VAL A 157 -26.56 34.97 -9.02
CA VAL A 157 -25.31 34.35 -9.47
C VAL A 157 -24.66 33.62 -8.31
N ILE A 158 -24.30 32.36 -8.50
CA ILE A 158 -23.63 31.52 -7.48
C ILE A 158 -22.20 31.14 -7.86
N GLY A 159 -21.83 31.25 -9.13
CA GLY A 159 -20.46 30.99 -9.60
C GLY A 159 -20.10 31.82 -10.81
N ARG A 160 -18.82 32.21 -10.90
CA ARG A 160 -18.23 32.90 -12.06
C ARG A 160 -16.90 32.25 -12.40
N GLY A 161 -16.84 31.60 -13.55
CA GLY A 161 -15.60 31.11 -14.15
C GLY A 161 -15.21 31.96 -15.37
N SER A 162 -14.07 31.63 -15.97
CA SER A 162 -13.60 32.22 -17.22
C SER A 162 -14.53 31.91 -18.40
N TYR A 163 -15.02 30.67 -18.48
CA TYR A 163 -15.84 30.18 -19.61
C TYR A 163 -17.34 30.14 -19.31
N ALA A 164 -17.71 30.11 -18.03
CA ALA A 164 -19.07 29.87 -17.60
C ALA A 164 -19.51 30.77 -16.45
N LYS A 165 -20.82 31.03 -16.40
CA LYS A 165 -21.49 31.68 -15.26
C LYS A 165 -22.55 30.73 -14.72
N VAL A 166 -22.55 30.52 -13.41
CA VAL A 166 -23.54 29.65 -12.75
C VAL A 166 -24.58 30.51 -12.03
N LEU A 167 -25.84 30.29 -12.36
CA LEU A 167 -27.00 31.00 -11.82
C LEU A 167 -27.84 30.04 -10.97
N LEU A 168 -28.27 30.47 -9.80
CA LEU A 168 -29.38 29.82 -9.10
C LEU A 168 -30.67 30.17 -9.83
N VAL A 169 -31.43 29.16 -10.23
CA VAL A 169 -32.67 29.31 -10.98
C VAL A 169 -33.78 28.49 -10.35
N ARG A 170 -35.02 28.85 -10.68
CA ARG A 170 -36.22 28.15 -10.25
C ARG A 170 -37.03 27.76 -11.48
N LEU A 171 -37.38 26.48 -11.61
CA LEU A 171 -38.24 26.01 -12.70
C LEU A 171 -39.68 26.40 -12.41
N LYS A 172 -40.28 27.27 -13.23
CA LYS A 172 -41.62 27.84 -12.99
C LYS A 172 -42.72 26.79 -12.85
N LYS A 173 -42.60 25.68 -13.59
CA LYS A 173 -43.60 24.61 -13.61
C LYS A 173 -43.67 23.84 -12.29
N THR A 174 -42.55 23.67 -11.60
CA THR A 174 -42.44 22.79 -10.42
C THR A 174 -42.00 23.52 -9.16
N ASP A 175 -41.67 24.81 -9.26
CA ASP A 175 -41.06 25.63 -8.21
C ASP A 175 -39.72 25.08 -7.66
N ARG A 176 -39.13 24.07 -8.32
CA ARG A 176 -37.87 23.45 -7.88
C ARG A 176 -36.67 24.32 -8.22
N ILE A 177 -35.69 24.32 -7.33
CA ILE A 177 -34.44 25.07 -7.44
C ILE A 177 -33.37 24.23 -8.16
N TYR A 178 -32.65 24.86 -9.10
CA TYR A 178 -31.56 24.27 -9.85
C TYR A 178 -30.38 25.25 -9.97
N ALA A 179 -29.22 24.72 -10.34
CA ALA A 179 -28.11 25.52 -10.81
C ALA A 179 -28.09 25.51 -12.34
N MET A 180 -27.96 26.68 -12.96
CA MET A 180 -27.89 26.84 -14.41
C MET A 180 -26.49 27.32 -14.78
N LYS A 181 -25.67 26.42 -15.35
CA LYS A 181 -24.36 26.75 -15.92
C LYS A 181 -24.58 27.30 -17.33
N VAL A 182 -24.14 28.53 -17.55
CA VAL A 182 -24.28 29.27 -18.81
C VAL A 182 -22.90 29.42 -19.43
N VAL A 183 -22.68 28.79 -20.57
CA VAL A 183 -21.43 28.86 -21.35
C VAL A 183 -21.67 29.74 -22.57
N LYS A 184 -20.71 30.63 -22.89
CA LYS A 184 -20.82 31.48 -24.07
C LYS A 184 -20.22 30.76 -25.28
N LYS A 185 -20.93 30.74 -26.40
CA LYS A 185 -20.45 30.13 -27.65
C LYS A 185 -19.28 30.88 -28.28
N GLU A 186 -19.14 32.18 -28.02
CA GLU A 186 -17.99 32.98 -28.46
C GLU A 186 -16.64 32.53 -27.86
N LEU A 187 -16.69 31.70 -26.82
CA LEU A 187 -15.51 31.13 -26.17
C LEU A 187 -15.25 29.67 -26.61
N VAL A 188 -16.07 29.15 -27.53
CA VAL A 188 -15.97 27.80 -28.09
C VAL A 188 -15.63 27.99 -29.58
N ASN A 189 -14.34 28.11 -29.88
CA ASN A 189 -13.88 28.64 -31.18
C ASN A 189 -13.26 27.57 -32.08
N ASP A 190 -12.79 26.47 -31.51
CA ASP A 190 -12.16 25.38 -32.24
C ASP A 190 -12.83 24.03 -31.95
N ASP A 191 -12.42 23.01 -32.70
CA ASP A 191 -12.95 21.65 -32.56
C ASP A 191 -12.65 21.04 -31.18
N GLU A 192 -11.55 21.45 -30.54
CA GLU A 192 -11.20 20.99 -29.19
C GLU A 192 -12.19 21.52 -28.16
N ASP A 193 -12.53 22.81 -28.20
CA ASP A 193 -13.54 23.42 -27.33
C ASP A 193 -14.91 22.76 -27.50
N ILE A 194 -15.29 22.42 -28.73
CA ILE A 194 -16.56 21.73 -29.03
C ILE A 194 -16.55 20.33 -28.41
N ASP A 195 -15.47 19.57 -28.61
CA ASP A 195 -15.32 18.22 -28.05
C ASP A 195 -15.34 18.26 -26.51
N TRP A 196 -14.77 19.30 -25.88
CA TRP A 196 -14.82 19.48 -24.43
C TRP A 196 -16.23 19.71 -23.92
N VAL A 197 -17.00 20.58 -24.58
CA VAL A 197 -18.41 20.84 -24.22
C VAL A 197 -19.27 19.59 -24.38
N GLN A 198 -19.07 18.82 -25.47
CA GLN A 198 -19.79 17.57 -25.69
C GLN A 198 -19.42 16.51 -24.66
N THR A 199 -18.14 16.43 -24.32
CA THR A 199 -17.64 15.54 -23.26
C THR A 199 -18.25 15.90 -21.92
N GLU A 200 -18.24 17.19 -21.56
CA GLU A 200 -18.84 17.67 -20.31
C GLU A 200 -20.32 17.32 -20.24
N LYS A 201 -21.08 17.57 -21.32
CA LYS A 201 -22.49 17.15 -21.41
C LYS A 201 -22.66 15.65 -21.17
N HIS A 202 -21.84 14.83 -21.84
CA HIS A 202 -21.92 13.38 -21.73
C HIS A 202 -21.65 12.91 -20.30
N VAL A 203 -20.64 13.46 -19.63
CA VAL A 203 -20.33 13.12 -18.23
C VAL A 203 -21.47 13.53 -17.31
N PHE A 204 -22.07 14.71 -17.52
CA PHE A 204 -23.26 15.16 -16.81
C PHE A 204 -24.44 14.19 -16.95
N GLU A 205 -24.68 13.64 -18.14
CA GLU A 205 -25.72 12.63 -18.38
C GLU A 205 -25.41 11.30 -17.67
N GLN A 206 -24.15 10.87 -17.63
CA GLN A 206 -23.73 9.66 -16.91
C GLN A 206 -23.78 9.82 -15.39
N ALA A 207 -23.48 11.03 -14.89
CA ALA A 207 -23.44 11.39 -13.48
C ALA A 207 -24.82 11.38 -12.82
N SER A 208 -25.90 11.62 -13.57
CA SER A 208 -27.27 11.74 -13.04
C SER A 208 -27.78 10.53 -12.25
N ASN A 209 -27.13 9.36 -12.36
CA ASN A 209 -27.53 8.12 -11.68
C ASN A 209 -26.69 7.79 -10.45
N HIS A 210 -25.85 8.71 -9.95
CA HIS A 210 -24.97 8.46 -8.80
C HIS A 210 -25.16 9.50 -7.68
N PRO A 211 -25.32 9.09 -6.41
CA PRO A 211 -25.66 10.00 -5.31
C PRO A 211 -24.61 11.09 -5.08
N PHE A 212 -23.33 10.74 -5.23
CA PHE A 212 -22.20 11.63 -4.96
C PHE A 212 -21.71 12.41 -6.18
N LEU A 213 -22.50 12.46 -7.26
CA LEU A 213 -22.21 13.24 -8.47
C LEU A 213 -23.37 14.21 -8.75
N VAL A 214 -23.05 15.43 -9.16
CA VAL A 214 -24.05 16.42 -9.57
C VAL A 214 -24.65 16.03 -10.92
N GLY A 215 -25.94 15.69 -10.92
CA GLY A 215 -26.66 15.27 -12.12
C GLY A 215 -27.13 16.40 -13.02
N LEU A 216 -27.35 16.07 -14.29
CA LEU A 216 -28.03 16.92 -15.27
C LEU A 216 -29.54 16.69 -15.25
N HIS A 217 -30.30 17.76 -15.10
CA HIS A 217 -31.74 17.75 -15.27
C HIS A 217 -32.13 17.95 -16.74
N SER A 218 -31.54 18.96 -17.38
CA SER A 218 -31.82 19.29 -18.79
C SER A 218 -30.74 20.20 -19.36
N CYS A 219 -30.52 20.17 -20.67
CA CYS A 219 -29.70 21.15 -21.35
C CYS A 219 -30.42 21.75 -22.56
N PHE A 220 -30.15 23.01 -22.86
CA PHE A 220 -30.67 23.69 -24.04
C PHE A 220 -29.67 24.75 -24.53
N GLN A 221 -29.93 25.32 -25.69
CA GLN A 221 -29.05 26.32 -26.28
C GLN A 221 -29.83 27.45 -26.94
N THR A 222 -29.19 28.61 -27.04
CA THR A 222 -29.61 29.72 -27.89
C THR A 222 -28.55 29.95 -28.97
N GLU A 223 -28.74 30.97 -29.82
CA GLU A 223 -27.76 31.34 -30.83
C GLU A 223 -26.37 31.66 -30.24
N SER A 224 -26.31 32.25 -29.04
CA SER A 224 -25.06 32.73 -28.43
C SER A 224 -24.59 31.95 -27.20
N ARG A 225 -25.41 31.05 -26.63
CA ARG A 225 -25.14 30.43 -25.32
C ARG A 225 -25.59 28.97 -25.25
N LEU A 226 -24.90 28.21 -24.41
CA LEU A 226 -25.27 26.87 -23.98
C LEU A 226 -25.71 26.94 -22.51
N PHE A 227 -26.72 26.16 -22.15
CA PHE A 227 -27.30 26.12 -20.82
C PHE A 227 -27.38 24.69 -20.33
N PHE A 228 -26.73 24.43 -19.19
CA PHE A 228 -26.85 23.18 -18.45
C PHE A 228 -27.63 23.45 -17.18
N VAL A 229 -28.79 22.82 -17.03
CA VAL A 229 -29.60 22.85 -15.81
C VAL A 229 -29.22 21.61 -15.01
N ILE A 230 -28.51 21.82 -13.93
CA ILE A 230 -27.92 20.80 -13.07
C ILE A 230 -28.52 20.89 -11.67
N GLU A 231 -28.37 19.82 -10.90
CA GLU A 231 -28.76 19.78 -9.50
C GLU A 231 -28.14 20.96 -8.73
N TYR A 232 -28.94 21.62 -7.87
CA TYR A 232 -28.43 22.61 -6.93
C TYR A 232 -28.14 21.98 -5.58
N VAL A 233 -26.87 22.03 -5.18
CA VAL A 233 -26.41 21.57 -3.86
C VAL A 233 -26.26 22.79 -2.94
N ASN A 234 -26.93 22.77 -1.79
CA ASN A 234 -27.16 23.95 -0.94
C ASN A 234 -26.13 24.17 0.18
N GLY A 235 -25.32 23.18 0.54
CA GLY A 235 -24.35 23.27 1.65
C GLY A 235 -23.02 23.95 1.31
N GLY A 236 -22.80 24.32 0.04
CA GLY A 236 -21.58 24.99 -0.42
C GLY A 236 -20.40 24.03 -0.63
N ASP A 237 -19.25 24.57 -1.06
CA ASP A 237 -18.06 23.77 -1.33
C ASP A 237 -17.24 23.45 -0.06
N LEU A 238 -16.52 22.34 -0.09
CA LEU A 238 -15.73 21.84 1.03
C LEU A 238 -14.56 22.79 1.36
N MET A 239 -14.07 23.57 0.38
CA MET A 239 -13.06 24.60 0.61
C MET A 239 -13.55 25.68 1.57
N PHE A 240 -14.79 26.17 1.41
CA PHE A 240 -15.44 27.12 2.31
C PHE A 240 -15.51 26.59 3.75
N HIS A 241 -15.89 25.33 3.93
CA HIS A 241 -15.95 24.70 5.25
C HIS A 241 -14.55 24.54 5.86
N MET A 242 -13.57 24.16 5.04
CA MET A 242 -12.19 23.98 5.46
C MET A 242 -11.53 25.27 5.94
N GLN A 243 -11.73 26.37 5.23
CA GLN A 243 -11.20 27.68 5.61
C GLN A 243 -11.70 28.14 6.99
N ARG A 244 -12.92 27.76 7.40
CA ARG A 244 -13.51 28.12 8.69
C ARG A 244 -13.01 27.24 9.83
N GLN A 245 -12.82 25.95 9.59
CA GLN A 245 -12.44 24.99 10.62
C GLN A 245 -10.92 24.85 10.81
N ARG A 246 -10.10 25.37 9.89
CA ARG A 246 -8.63 25.25 9.82
C ARG A 246 -8.07 23.82 9.65
N LYS A 247 -8.75 22.80 10.19
CA LYS A 247 -8.44 21.37 10.01
C LYS A 247 -9.74 20.57 9.97
N LEU A 248 -9.76 19.56 9.11
CA LEU A 248 -10.85 18.59 9.04
C LEU A 248 -10.55 17.45 10.02
N PRO A 249 -11.48 17.07 10.91
CA PRO A 249 -11.33 15.89 11.75
C PRO A 249 -11.06 14.65 10.90
N GLU A 250 -10.26 13.71 11.42
CA GLU A 250 -9.90 12.49 10.69
C GLU A 250 -11.13 11.67 10.29
N GLU A 251 -12.13 11.60 11.16
CA GLU A 251 -13.39 10.90 10.91
C GLU A 251 -14.13 11.47 9.70
N HIS A 252 -14.20 12.80 9.58
CA HIS A 252 -14.81 13.47 8.42
C HIS A 252 -13.95 13.28 7.16
N ALA A 253 -12.62 13.34 7.29
CA ALA A 253 -11.71 13.09 6.17
C ALA A 253 -11.90 11.67 5.62
N ARG A 254 -12.00 10.68 6.51
CA ARG A 254 -12.28 9.28 6.17
C ARG A 254 -13.63 9.16 5.47
N PHE A 255 -14.68 9.75 6.04
CA PHE A 255 -16.03 9.73 5.49
C PHE A 255 -16.09 10.35 4.08
N TYR A 256 -15.63 11.59 3.90
CA TYR A 256 -15.63 12.25 2.60
C TYR A 256 -14.71 11.55 1.59
N SER A 257 -13.58 11.00 2.03
CA SER A 257 -12.70 10.26 1.13
C SER A 257 -13.36 8.99 0.58
N ALA A 258 -14.16 8.29 1.39
CA ALA A 258 -14.91 7.12 0.95
C ALA A 258 -15.93 7.50 -0.13
N GLU A 259 -16.75 8.52 0.10
CA GLU A 259 -17.75 8.99 -0.87
C GLU A 259 -17.12 9.50 -2.18
N ILE A 260 -16.01 10.24 -2.08
CA ILE A 260 -15.24 10.67 -3.26
C ILE A 260 -14.72 9.46 -4.02
N SER A 261 -14.19 8.45 -3.33
CA SER A 261 -13.71 7.22 -3.95
C SER A 261 -14.82 6.47 -4.68
N LEU A 262 -16.03 6.41 -4.12
CA LEU A 262 -17.21 5.83 -4.78
C LEU A 262 -17.57 6.58 -6.06
N ALA A 263 -17.65 7.92 -5.98
CA ALA A 263 -17.93 8.78 -7.12
C ALA A 263 -16.90 8.61 -8.26
N LEU A 264 -15.61 8.56 -7.91
CA LEU A 264 -14.54 8.36 -8.88
C LEU A 264 -14.55 6.95 -9.46
N ASN A 265 -14.81 5.91 -8.65
CA ASN A 265 -14.94 4.54 -9.15
C ASN A 265 -16.06 4.43 -10.20
N TYR A 266 -17.23 5.00 -9.91
CA TYR A 266 -18.36 5.02 -10.84
C TYR A 266 -17.99 5.67 -12.20
N LEU A 267 -17.22 6.77 -12.18
CA LEU A 267 -16.73 7.42 -13.40
C LEU A 267 -15.69 6.54 -14.12
N HIS A 268 -14.75 5.95 -13.38
CA HIS A 268 -13.68 5.12 -13.95
C HIS A 268 -14.22 3.84 -14.61
N GLU A 269 -15.25 3.21 -14.06
CA GLU A 269 -15.95 2.06 -14.68
C GLU A 269 -16.54 2.40 -16.05
N ARG A 270 -16.88 3.67 -16.28
CA ARG A 270 -17.37 4.21 -17.56
C ARG A 270 -16.25 4.78 -18.43
N GLY A 271 -14.99 4.57 -18.04
CA GLY A 271 -13.83 5.11 -18.74
C GLY A 271 -13.70 6.63 -18.66
N ILE A 272 -14.36 7.28 -17.69
CA ILE A 272 -14.30 8.73 -17.48
C ILE A 272 -13.26 9.05 -16.41
N ILE A 273 -12.29 9.90 -16.73
CA ILE A 273 -11.28 10.40 -15.79
C ILE A 273 -11.65 11.83 -15.41
N TYR A 274 -11.90 12.09 -14.13
CA TYR A 274 -12.41 13.39 -13.64
C TYR A 274 -11.41 14.56 -13.74
N ARG A 275 -10.13 14.31 -13.42
CA ARG A 275 -8.95 15.22 -13.54
C ARG A 275 -8.96 16.56 -12.78
N ASP A 276 -10.07 17.02 -12.20
CA ASP A 276 -10.14 18.29 -11.45
C ASP A 276 -10.61 18.11 -10.00
N LEU A 277 -10.05 17.10 -9.31
CA LEU A 277 -10.33 16.87 -7.90
C LEU A 277 -9.64 17.92 -7.03
N LYS A 278 -10.44 18.85 -6.51
CA LYS A 278 -10.05 19.89 -5.56
C LYS A 278 -11.22 20.22 -4.64
N LEU A 279 -10.95 20.82 -3.49
CA LEU A 279 -11.95 21.12 -2.47
C LEU A 279 -13.07 22.05 -2.98
N ASP A 280 -12.77 22.93 -3.94
CA ASP A 280 -13.74 23.83 -4.58
C ASP A 280 -14.82 23.08 -5.39
N ASN A 281 -14.51 21.88 -5.87
CA ASN A 281 -15.41 21.07 -6.70
C ASN A 281 -16.11 19.95 -5.91
N VAL A 282 -15.89 19.88 -4.59
CA VAL A 282 -16.59 18.95 -3.69
C VAL A 282 -17.65 19.76 -2.95
N LEU A 283 -18.92 19.58 -3.31
CA LEU A 283 -20.04 20.26 -2.65
C LEU A 283 -20.56 19.41 -1.50
N LEU A 284 -21.12 20.03 -0.47
CA LEU A 284 -21.85 19.36 0.60
C LEU A 284 -23.34 19.64 0.44
N ASP A 285 -24.19 18.62 0.56
CA ASP A 285 -25.63 18.79 0.61
C ASP A 285 -26.16 19.15 2.01
N SER A 286 -27.47 19.14 2.19
CA SER A 286 -28.11 19.46 3.48
C SER A 286 -27.92 18.38 4.55
N GLU A 287 -27.62 17.15 4.14
CA GLU A 287 -27.45 16.01 5.03
C GLU A 287 -25.97 15.80 5.39
N GLY A 288 -25.07 16.45 4.66
CA GLY A 288 -23.63 16.45 4.91
C GLY A 288 -22.86 15.48 4.01
N HIS A 289 -23.50 14.95 2.97
CA HIS A 289 -22.86 14.09 1.97
C HIS A 289 -22.21 14.93 0.87
N ILE A 290 -21.13 14.40 0.29
CA ILE A 290 -20.43 15.08 -0.80
C ILE A 290 -21.12 14.88 -2.16
N LYS A 291 -21.01 15.88 -3.03
CA LYS A 291 -21.32 15.77 -4.45
C LYS A 291 -20.22 16.42 -5.29
N LEU A 292 -19.59 15.65 -6.17
CA LEU A 292 -18.61 16.19 -7.12
C LEU A 292 -19.33 16.95 -8.25
N THR A 293 -18.80 18.12 -8.60
CA THR A 293 -19.33 18.99 -9.66
C THR A 293 -18.26 19.36 -10.69
N ASP A 294 -18.60 20.20 -11.66
CA ASP A 294 -17.69 20.77 -12.68
C ASP A 294 -16.88 19.72 -13.50
N TYR A 295 -17.55 19.10 -14.47
CA TYR A 295 -16.95 18.07 -15.33
C TYR A 295 -16.17 18.61 -16.52
N GLY A 296 -15.90 19.92 -16.59
CA GLY A 296 -15.26 20.56 -17.74
C GLY A 296 -13.85 20.05 -18.06
N MET A 297 -13.17 19.42 -17.10
CA MET A 297 -11.84 18.83 -17.28
C MET A 297 -11.88 17.30 -17.47
N CYS A 298 -13.06 16.68 -17.49
CA CYS A 298 -13.16 15.24 -17.63
C CYS A 298 -12.59 14.75 -18.97
N LYS A 299 -12.12 13.51 -19.01
CA LYS A 299 -11.69 12.84 -20.25
C LYS A 299 -12.33 11.46 -20.34
N VAL A 300 -13.02 11.20 -21.44
CA VAL A 300 -13.56 9.88 -21.76
C VAL A 300 -12.49 9.09 -22.51
N ARG A 301 -12.22 7.86 -22.09
CA ARG A 301 -11.30 6.96 -22.77
C ARG A 301 -11.94 6.51 -24.08
N GLU A 302 -11.24 6.74 -25.19
CA GLU A 302 -11.67 6.18 -26.47
C GLU A 302 -11.67 4.64 -26.37
N PRO A 303 -12.71 3.95 -26.86
CA PRO A 303 -12.69 2.51 -26.95
C PRO A 303 -11.47 2.11 -27.79
N SER A 304 -10.61 1.26 -27.23
CA SER A 304 -9.43 0.71 -27.88
C SER A 304 -9.86 -0.02 -29.15
N GLY A 305 -9.88 0.70 -30.28
CA GLY A 305 -10.44 0.22 -31.54
C GLY A 305 -10.76 1.28 -32.59
N SER A 306 -10.72 2.57 -32.29
CA SER A 306 -10.85 3.63 -33.32
C SER A 306 -9.64 4.56 -33.33
N SER A 307 -8.53 4.05 -33.86
CA SER A 307 -7.50 4.92 -34.42
C SER A 307 -8.14 5.76 -35.53
N ARG A 308 -8.46 7.02 -35.24
CA ARG A 308 -8.61 8.04 -36.27
C ARG A 308 -7.25 8.09 -36.98
N LEU A 309 -7.18 7.57 -38.21
CA LEU A 309 -6.09 7.89 -39.11
C LEU A 309 -6.14 9.40 -39.35
N SER A 310 -5.31 10.14 -38.63
CA SER A 310 -4.89 11.47 -39.04
C SER A 310 -3.98 11.28 -40.24
N THR A 311 -4.54 11.39 -41.45
CA THR A 311 -3.75 11.66 -42.65
C THR A 311 -3.17 13.07 -42.53
N GLU A 312 -1.84 13.13 -42.49
CA GLU A 312 -1.05 14.31 -42.86
C GLU A 312 -1.34 14.76 -44.30
#